data_AF-A0A356BY66-F1
#
_entry.id   AF-A0A356BY66-F1
#
_cell.length_a   1.000
_cell.length_b   1.000
_cell.length_c   1.000
_cell.angle_alpha   90.00
_cell.angle_beta   90.00
_cell.angle_gamma   90.00
#
_symmetry.space_group_name_H-M   'P 1'
#
loop_
_entity.id
_entity.type
_entity.pdbx_description
1 polymer ?
#
loop_
_entity_poly.entity_id
_entity_poly.type
_entity_poly.pdbx_seq_one_letter_code
_entity_poly.pdbx_strand_id
1 'polypeptide(L)' 'MPFDVGVTRIFHCPVCDVDTPHTIKTSKGDMYGIICTNCLGGAIVSALDLRIYQLKWEEELQAILDSLVEHPIHDDD' A
#
# COMPACT_ATOMS: atom_id res chain seq x y z
N MET A 1 5.24 16.01 0.11
CA MET A 1 5.97 14.89 0.76
C MET A 1 5.45 13.60 0.10
N PRO A 2 6.11 12.43 0.15
CA PRO A 2 5.63 11.23 -0.60
C PRO A 2 4.22 10.74 -0.20
N PHE A 3 3.66 11.29 0.88
CA PHE A 3 2.38 10.93 1.48
C PHE A 3 1.45 12.14 1.54
N ASP A 4 1.18 12.77 0.39
CA ASP A 4 0.26 13.91 0.34
C ASP A 4 -1.19 13.48 0.64
N VAL A 5 -1.96 14.37 1.28
CA VAL A 5 -3.38 14.13 1.59
C VAL A 5 -4.16 13.92 0.30
N GLY A 6 -5.07 12.95 0.32
CA GLY A 6 -5.88 12.54 -0.83
C GLY A 6 -5.24 11.43 -1.66
N VAL A 7 -3.96 11.13 -1.46
CA VAL A 7 -3.28 10.04 -2.14
C VAL A 7 -3.55 8.70 -1.46
N THR A 8 -3.54 7.63 -2.25
CA THR A 8 -3.69 6.26 -1.78
C THR A 8 -2.34 5.54 -1.75
N ARG A 9 -2.09 4.77 -0.69
CA ARG A 9 -0.90 3.92 -0.50
C ARG A 9 -1.32 2.53 -0.06
N ILE A 10 -0.54 1.52 -0.42
CA ILE A 10 -0.73 0.18 0.12
C ILE A 10 -0.21 0.16 1.55
N PHE A 11 -1.01 -0.43 2.43
CA PHE A 11 -0.68 -0.61 3.84
C PHE A 11 -1.45 -1.80 4.39
N HIS A 12 -0.85 -2.50 5.36
CA HIS A 12 -1.50 -3.61 6.03
C HIS A 12 -2.56 -3.09 7.01
N CYS A 13 -3.83 -3.34 6.72
CA CYS A 13 -4.92 -2.77 7.53
C CYS A 13 -5.00 -3.44 8.91
N PRO A 14 -4.86 -2.70 10.03
CA PRO A 14 -4.98 -3.29 11.37
C PRO A 14 -6.42 -3.65 11.76
N VAL A 15 -7.40 -3.30 10.91
CA VAL A 15 -8.82 -3.54 11.16
C VAL A 15 -9.31 -4.79 10.41
N CYS A 16 -8.97 -4.93 9.13
CA CYS A 16 -9.40 -6.08 8.33
C CYS A 16 -8.29 -7.10 8.05
N ASP A 17 -7.05 -6.85 8.49
CA ASP A 17 -5.91 -7.78 8.38
C ASP A 17 -5.54 -8.15 6.94
N VAL A 18 -5.63 -7.16 6.03
CA VAL A 18 -5.33 -7.34 4.60
C VAL A 18 -4.46 -6.19 4.10
N ASP A 19 -3.51 -6.49 3.20
CA ASP A 19 -2.78 -5.49 2.44
C ASP A 19 -3.69 -4.85 1.40
N THR A 20 -4.03 -3.59 1.63
CA THR A 20 -5.10 -2.93 0.90
C THR A 20 -4.78 -1.45 0.70
N PRO A 21 -5.33 -0.81 -0.34
CA PRO A 21 -5.16 0.63 -0.51
C PRO A 21 -5.79 1.40 0.65
N HIS A 22 -5.06 2.37 1.18
CA HIS A 22 -5.50 3.31 2.19
C HIS A 22 -5.34 4.75 1.69
N THR A 23 -6.37 5.57 1.84
CA THR A 23 -6.32 6.99 1.50
C THR A 23 -5.79 7.80 2.68
N ILE A 24 -4.79 8.64 2.44
CA ILE A 24 -4.29 9.60 3.43
C ILE A 24 -5.31 10.74 3.58
N LYS A 25 -5.82 10.94 4.80
CA LYS A 25 -6.83 11.96 5.11
C LYS A 25 -6.27 13.19 5.82
N THR A 26 -5.20 13.02 6.57
CA THR A 26 -4.57 14.10 7.33
C THR A 26 -3.12 13.77 7.65
N SER A 27 -2.33 14.79 7.95
CA SER A 27 -0.97 14.66 8.47
C SER A 27 -0.72 15.66 9.58
N LYS A 28 0.10 15.26 10.56
CA LYS A 28 0.59 16.14 11.63
C LYS A 28 2.01 15.72 11.99
N GLY A 29 2.99 16.54 11.60
CA GLY A 29 4.40 16.14 11.66
C GLY A 29 4.63 14.88 10.83
N ASP A 30 5.26 13.87 11.43
CA ASP A 30 5.53 12.58 10.77
C ASP A 30 4.43 11.53 10.96
N MET A 31 3.25 11.92 11.47
CA MET A 31 2.11 11.02 11.64
C MET A 31 1.04 11.30 10.60
N TYR A 32 0.44 10.23 10.07
CA TYR A 32 -0.57 10.26 9.01
C TYR A 32 -1.82 9.55 9.47
N GLY A 33 -2.97 10.20 9.28
CA GLY A 33 -4.27 9.56 9.42
C GLY A 33 -4.67 8.95 8.08
N ILE A 34 -4.89 7.64 8.05
CA ILE A 34 -5.23 6.88 6.85
C ILE A 34 -6.58 6.18 7.01
N ILE A 35 -7.31 5.99 5.91
CA ILE A 35 -8.56 5.23 5.88
C ILE A 35 -8.45 4.09 4.87
N CYS A 36 -8.74 2.88 5.33
CA CYS A 36 -8.80 1.67 4.52
C CYS A 36 -9.92 1.78 3.48
N THR A 37 -9.59 1.53 2.21
CA THR A 37 -10.60 1.53 1.13
C THR A 37 -11.46 0.26 1.14
N ASN A 38 -10.99 -0.81 1.79
CA ASN A 38 -11.71 -2.08 1.89
C ASN A 38 -12.73 -2.08 3.04
N CYS A 39 -12.30 -1.81 4.29
CA CYS A 39 -13.16 -1.93 5.47
C CYS A 39 -13.58 -0.58 6.08
N LEU A 40 -13.15 0.54 5.49
CA LEU A 40 -13.40 1.91 5.96
C LEU A 40 -12.84 2.22 7.36
N GLY A 41 -12.04 1.32 7.93
CA GLY A 41 -11.33 1.50 9.20
C GLY A 41 -10.26 2.59 9.10
N GLY A 42 -10.14 3.39 10.15
CA GLY A 42 -9.12 4.42 10.28
C GLY A 42 -7.93 3.98 11.12
N ALA A 43 -6.73 4.44 10.77
CA ALA A 43 -5.51 4.23 11.55
C ALA A 43 -4.64 5.50 11.56
N ILE A 44 -3.81 5.64 12.59
CA ILE A 44 -2.75 6.65 12.66
C ILE A 44 -1.42 5.92 12.58
N VAL A 45 -0.61 6.28 11.59
CA VAL A 45 0.65 5.58 11.27
C VAL A 45 1.78 6.59 11.09
N SER A 46 3.02 6.17 11.30
CA SER A 46 4.16 7.05 11.06
C SER A 46 4.56 7.10 9.58
N ALA A 47 5.28 8.15 9.18
CA ALA A 47 5.90 8.26 7.87
C ALA A 47 6.83 7.08 7.57
N LEU A 48 7.54 6.61 8.60
CA LEU A 48 8.48 5.49 8.50
C LEU A 48 7.73 4.19 8.19
N ASP A 49 6.63 3.92 8.89
CA ASP A 49 5.82 2.72 8.64
C ASP A 49 5.30 2.71 7.20
N LEU A 50 4.69 3.81 6.76
CA LEU A 50 4.20 3.93 5.38
C LEU A 50 5.31 3.70 4.35
N ARG A 51 6.52 4.18 4.63
CA ARG A 51 7.65 4.00 3.72
C ARG A 51 8.17 2.57 3.69
N ILE A 52 8.23 1.90 4.83
CA ILE A 52 8.62 0.48 4.91
C ILE A 52 7.62 -0.38 4.14
N TYR A 53 6.32 -0.15 4.33
CA TYR A 53 5.29 -0.89 3.59
C TYR A 53 5.34 -0.64 2.09
N GLN A 54 5.54 0.62 1.67
CA GLN A 54 5.65 0.94 0.25
C GLN A 54 6.85 0.24 -0.41
N LEU A 55 8.01 0.18 0.27
CA LEU A 55 9.19 -0.52 -0.24
C LEU A 55 8.94 -2.03 -0.38
N LYS A 56 8.38 -2.66 0.65
CA LYS A 56 8.03 -4.09 0.61
C LYS A 56 7.06 -4.41 -0.54
N TRP A 57 6.03 -3.59 -0.69
CA TRP A 57 5.05 -3.76 -1.75
C TRP A 57 5.68 -3.60 -3.15
N GLU A 58 6.58 -2.63 -3.33
CA GLU A 58 7.30 -2.44 -4.60
C GLU A 58 8.21 -3.65 -4.92
N GLU A 59 8.91 -4.20 -3.92
CA GLU A 59 9.74 -5.40 -4.07
C GLU A 59 8.90 -6.63 -4.47
N GLU A 60 7.76 -6.84 -3.82
CA GLU A 60 6.84 -7.94 -4.13
C GLU A 60 6.24 -7.78 -5.54
N LEU A 61 5.83 -6.57 -5.90
CA LEU A 61 5.29 -6.29 -7.23
C LEU A 61 6.35 -6.53 -8.31
N GLN A 62 7.57 -6.06 -8.09
CA GLN A 62 8.68 -6.27 -9.04
C GLN A 62 8.93 -7.77 -9.24
N ALA A 63 8.98 -8.56 -8.16
CA ALA A 63 9.17 -10.01 -8.25
C ALA A 63 8.04 -10.71 -9.04
N ILE A 64 6.79 -10.29 -8.85
CA ILE A 64 5.64 -10.81 -9.63
C ILE A 64 5.80 -10.46 -11.11
N LEU A 65 6.14 -9.21 -11.43
CA LEU A 65 6.31 -8.76 -12.81
C LEU A 65 7.48 -9.46 -13.50
N ASP A 66 8.61 -9.64 -12.81
CA ASP A 66 9.77 -10.37 -13.31
C ASP A 66 9.40 -11.83 -13.61
N SER A 67 8.65 -12.48 -12.71
CA SER A 67 8.16 -13.83 -12.93
C SER A 67 7.25 -13.95 -14.16
N LEU A 68 6.41 -12.95 -14.43
CA LEU A 68 5.55 -12.93 -15.63
C LEU A 68 6.35 -12.74 -16.92
N VAL A 69 7.47 -12.03 -16.88
CA VAL A 69 8.38 -11.87 -18.02
C VAL A 69 9.12 -13.18 -18.30
N GLU A 70 9.60 -13.85 -17.25
CA GLU A 70 10.31 -15.14 -17.38
C GLU A 70 9.37 -16.27 -17.81
N HIS A 71 8.13 -16.27 -17.33
CA HIS A 71 7.11 -17.28 -17.59
C HIS A 71 5.87 -16.63 -18.21
N PRO A 72 5.90 -16.26 -19.51
CA PRO A 72 4.76 -15.64 -20.16
C PRO A 72 3.57 -16.58 -20.16
N ILE A 73 2.44 -16.10 -19.65
CA ILE A 73 1.15 -16.79 -19.76
C ILE A 73 0.83 -16.89 -21.26
N HIS A 74 0.90 -18.10 -21.81
CA HIS A 74 0.38 -18.37 -23.15
C HIS A 74 -1.11 -18.66 -22.97
N ASP A 75 -1.94 -17.79 -23.52
CA ASP A 75 -3.36 -18.08 -23.70
C ASP A 75 -3.45 -19.17 -24.78
N ASP A 76 -3.48 -20.44 -24.36
CA ASP A 76 -3.82 -21.56 -25.22
C ASP A 76 -5.35 -21.51 -25.50
N ASP A 77 -5.73 -20.83 -26.58
CA ASP A 77 -7.04 -20.96 -27.24
C ASP A 77 -7.14 -22.25 -28.09
#